data_AF-N6ZYW2-F1
#
_entry.id   AF-N6ZYW2-F1
#
_cell.length_a   1.000
_cell.length_b   1.000
_cell.length_c   1.000
_cell.angle_alpha   90.00
_cell.angle_beta   90.00
_cell.angle_gamma   90.00
#
_symmetry.space_group_name_H-M   'P 1'
#
loop_
_entity.id
_entity.type
_entity.pdbx_description
1 polymer ?
#
loop_
_entity_poly.entity_id
_entity_poly.type
_entity_poly.pdbx_seq_one_letter_code
_entity_poly.pdbx_strand_id
1 'polypeptide(L)' 'RRRRGTEPAAPAEAPPQAALALGDETAHVLDAIGHDPTDLDTIAARCGLTVDALYAILLPLELEGRLAKLPGGRFQRIT' A
#
# COMPACT_ATOMS: atom_id res chain seq x y z
N ARG A 1 -3.62 -0.81 -45.09
CA ARG A 1 -4.14 0.33 -44.28
C ARG A 1 -4.96 -0.23 -43.13
N ARG A 2 -4.54 -0.04 -41.87
CA ARG A 2 -5.32 0.50 -40.73
C ARG A 2 -4.35 0.59 -39.55
N ARG A 3 -4.18 1.82 -39.06
CA ARG A 3 -3.28 2.18 -37.97
C ARG A 3 -3.82 1.55 -36.68
N ARG A 4 -3.00 0.79 -35.97
CA ARG A 4 -3.28 0.43 -34.57
C ARG A 4 -2.80 1.64 -33.75
N GLY A 5 -3.73 2.52 -33.43
CA GLY A 5 -3.48 3.69 -32.60
C GLY A 5 -3.11 3.24 -31.19
N THR A 6 -1.95 3.70 -30.72
CA THR A 6 -1.64 3.89 -29.31
C THR A 6 -2.59 4.96 -28.77
N GLU A 7 -3.48 4.57 -27.85
CA GLU A 7 -4.24 5.52 -27.05
C GLU A 7 -3.62 5.57 -25.65
N PRO A 8 -3.34 6.78 -25.11
CA PRO A 8 -2.59 6.95 -23.88
C PRO A 8 -3.44 6.59 -22.66
N ALA A 9 -2.80 5.95 -21.68
CA ALA A 9 -3.36 5.69 -20.37
C ALA A 9 -3.67 7.03 -19.66
N ALA A 10 -4.92 7.46 -19.73
CA ALA A 10 -5.47 8.44 -18.81
C ALA A 10 -5.63 7.78 -17.42
N PRO A 11 -5.43 8.53 -16.32
CA PRO A 11 -5.56 7.98 -14.97
C PRO A 11 -7.02 7.58 -14.77
N ALA A 12 -7.28 6.28 -14.78
CA ALA A 12 -8.59 5.75 -14.47
C ALA A 12 -8.94 6.16 -13.04
N GLU A 13 -10.03 6.92 -12.88
CA GLU A 13 -10.82 6.88 -11.65
C GLU A 13 -11.05 5.40 -11.35
N ALA A 14 -10.35 4.90 -10.33
CA ALA A 14 -10.44 3.51 -9.93
C ALA A 14 -11.91 3.20 -9.61
N PRO A 15 -12.45 2.07 -10.07
CA PRO A 15 -13.81 1.67 -9.71
C PRO A 15 -13.92 1.67 -8.18
N PRO A 16 -15.07 2.05 -7.60
CA PRO A 16 -15.22 2.14 -6.15
C PRO A 16 -14.83 0.84 -5.43
N GLN A 17 -14.93 -0.31 -6.10
CA GLN A 17 -14.45 -1.59 -5.58
C GLN A 17 -12.93 -1.64 -5.32
N ALA A 18 -12.10 -1.03 -6.18
CA ALA A 18 -10.65 -1.00 -6.00
C ALA A 18 -10.23 -0.03 -4.88
N ALA A 19 -10.92 1.10 -4.76
CA ALA A 19 -10.69 2.04 -3.66
C ALA A 19 -11.14 1.47 -2.30
N LEU A 20 -12.25 0.73 -2.28
CA LEU A 20 -12.72 0.03 -1.08
C LEU A 20 -11.78 -1.12 -0.69
N ALA A 21 -11.34 -1.93 -1.66
CA ALA A 21 -10.34 -2.99 -1.42
C ALA A 21 -9.04 -2.41 -0.85
N LEU A 22 -8.54 -1.30 -1.42
CA LEU A 22 -7.36 -0.63 -0.90
C LEU A 22 -7.59 -0.07 0.51
N GLY A 23 -8.79 0.45 0.81
CA GLY A 23 -9.17 0.92 2.14
C GLY A 23 -9.14 -0.20 3.19
N ASP A 24 -9.70 -1.37 2.85
CA ASP A 24 -9.67 -2.58 3.68
C ASP A 24 -8.22 -3.07 3.90
N GLU A 25 -7.42 -3.13 2.82
CA GLU A 25 -6.00 -3.50 2.90
C GLU A 25 -5.19 -2.50 3.74
N THR A 26 -5.49 -1.20 3.62
CA THR A 26 -4.83 -0.15 4.41
C THR A 26 -5.11 -0.33 5.90
N ALA A 27 -6.36 -0.59 6.29
CA ALA A 27 -6.72 -0.85 7.67
C ALA A 27 -6.05 -2.14 8.18
N HIS A 28 -6.03 -3.19 7.35
CA HIS A 28 -5.39 -4.46 7.68
C HIS A 28 -3.87 -4.33 7.86
N VAL A 29 -3.18 -3.57 6.99
CA VAL A 29 -1.74 -3.29 7.12
C VAL A 29 -1.43 -2.51 8.39
N LEU A 30 -2.24 -1.50 8.72
CA LEU A 30 -2.09 -0.75 9.96
C LEU A 30 -2.34 -1.61 11.20
N ASP A 31 -3.30 -2.52 11.17
CA ASP A 31 -3.51 -3.48 12.26
C ASP A 31 -2.32 -4.44 12.40
N ALA A 32 -1.81 -4.96 11.28
CA ALA A 32 -0.68 -5.89 11.26
C ALA A 32 0.62 -5.29 11.82
N ILE A 33 0.82 -3.97 11.70
CA ILE A 33 1.94 -3.23 12.32
C ILE A 33 1.69 -3.04 13.81
N GLY A 34 0.44 -2.76 14.21
CA GLY A 34 0.10 -2.52 15.61
C GLY A 34 0.86 -1.33 16.21
N HIS A 35 1.30 -1.48 17.46
CA HIS A 35 2.01 -0.44 18.20
C HIS A 35 3.54 -0.63 18.25
N ASP A 36 4.08 -1.73 17.74
CA ASP A 36 5.52 -2.05 17.80
C ASP A 36 6.16 -2.01 16.40
N PRO A 37 7.46 -1.66 16.28
CA PRO A 37 8.15 -1.64 15.00
C PRO A 37 8.14 -3.00 14.33
N THR A 38 7.48 -3.12 13.18
CA THR A 38 7.35 -4.40 12.47
C THR A 38 8.09 -4.35 11.13
N ASP A 39 8.87 -5.38 10.82
CA ASP A 39 9.61 -5.49 9.56
C ASP A 39 8.69 -5.76 8.37
N LEU A 40 9.09 -5.30 7.18
CA LEU A 40 8.32 -5.42 5.94
C LEU A 40 7.83 -6.85 5.63
N ASP A 41 8.71 -7.85 5.80
CA ASP A 41 8.42 -9.25 5.50
C ASP A 41 7.33 -9.80 6.43
N THR A 42 7.39 -9.45 7.72
CA THR A 42 6.37 -9.82 8.71
C THR A 42 5.01 -9.21 8.37
N ILE A 43 4.97 -7.95 7.95
CA ILE A 43 3.72 -7.27 7.55
C ILE A 43 3.15 -7.94 6.29
N ALA A 44 4.00 -8.20 5.30
CA ALA A 44 3.62 -8.86 4.05
C ALA A 44 3.04 -10.26 4.31
N ALA A 45 3.69 -11.05 5.16
CA ALA A 45 3.22 -12.38 5.56
C ALA A 45 1.89 -12.33 6.32
N ARG A 46 1.70 -11.37 7.24
CA ARG A 46 0.44 -11.20 7.99
C ARG A 46 -0.71 -10.76 7.11
N CYS A 47 -0.45 -9.91 6.13
CA CYS A 47 -1.47 -9.39 5.23
C CYS A 47 -1.71 -10.28 3.99
N GLY A 48 -0.86 -11.29 3.77
CA GLY A 48 -0.90 -12.11 2.56
C GLY A 48 -0.58 -11.31 1.29
N LEU A 49 0.19 -10.22 1.42
CA LEU A 49 0.49 -9.30 0.33
C LEU A 49 1.87 -9.56 -0.25
N THR A 50 2.03 -9.25 -1.53
CA THR A 50 3.37 -9.13 -2.11
C THR A 50 4.04 -7.88 -1.56
N VAL A 51 5.37 -7.87 -1.55
CA VAL A 51 6.15 -6.70 -1.12
C VAL A 51 5.82 -5.45 -1.95
N ASP A 52 5.57 -5.63 -3.25
CA ASP A 52 5.17 -4.55 -4.17
C ASP A 52 3.81 -3.94 -3.78
N ALA A 53 2.79 -4.78 -3.59
CA ALA A 53 1.46 -4.34 -3.15
C ALA A 53 1.53 -3.66 -1.77
N LEU A 54 2.32 -4.23 -0.85
CA LEU A 54 2.53 -3.64 0.47
C LEU A 54 3.19 -2.26 0.37
N TYR A 55 4.20 -2.07 -0.47
CA TYR A 55 4.81 -0.74 -0.66
C TYR A 55 3.84 0.28 -1.27
N ALA A 56 2.95 -0.14 -2.16
CA ALA A 56 1.91 0.72 -2.72
C ALA A 56 0.93 1.23 -1.65
N ILE A 57 0.73 0.47 -0.57
CA ILE A 57 -0.11 0.85 0.59
C ILE A 57 0.68 1.65 1.63
N LEU A 58 1.92 1.25 1.92
CA LEU A 58 2.75 1.92 2.94
C LEU A 58 3.17 3.34 2.52
N LEU A 59 3.44 3.56 1.24
CA LEU A 59 3.89 4.85 0.73
C LEU A 59 2.88 5.99 0.99
N PRO A 60 1.58 5.89 0.63
CA PRO A 60 0.62 6.94 0.95
C PRO A 60 0.48 7.15 2.47
N LEU A 61 0.49 6.07 3.27
CA LEU A 61 0.44 6.18 4.72
C LEU A 61 1.64 6.93 5.33
N GLU A 62 2.83 6.74 4.76
CA GLU A 62 4.05 7.46 5.14
C GLU A 62 3.93 8.95 4.79
N LEU A 63 3.45 9.26 3.59
CA LEU A 63 3.23 10.64 3.13
C LEU A 63 2.14 11.36 3.93
N GLU A 64 1.10 10.65 4.36
CA GLU A 64 0.04 11.15 5.25
C GLU A 64 0.51 11.31 6.71
N GLY A 65 1.73 10.87 7.05
CA GLY A 65 2.25 10.94 8.42
C GLY A 65 1.53 9.99 9.39
N ARG A 66 0.90 8.93 8.88
CA ARG A 66 0.24 7.88 9.69
C ARG A 66 1.20 6.74 10.05
N LEU A 67 2.35 6.69 9.38
CA LEU A 67 3.33 5.64 9.49
C LEU A 67 4.74 6.19 9.29
N ALA A 68 5.71 5.68 10.05
CA ALA A 68 7.12 6.02 9.95
C ALA A 68 7.93 4.78 9.58
N LYS A 69 8.85 4.94 8.64
CA LYS A 69 9.91 3.97 8.39
C LYS A 69 11.08 4.21 9.34
N LEU A 70 11.49 3.17 10.05
CA LEU A 70 12.58 3.17 11.02
C LEU A 70 13.84 2.51 10.44
N PRO A 71 15.03 2.78 11.04
CA PRO A 71 16.25 2.08 10.69
C PRO A 71 16.07 0.56 10.73
N GLY A 72 16.67 -0.13 9.75
CA GLY A 72 16.52 -1.58 9.61
C GLY A 72 15.30 -2.02 8.79
N GLY A 73 14.57 -1.09 8.16
CA GLY A 73 13.46 -1.45 7.27
C GLY A 73 12.18 -1.86 8.01
N ARG A 74 12.03 -1.35 9.25
CA ARG A 74 10.83 -1.53 10.07
C ARG A 74 9.87 -0.39 9.86
N PHE A 75 8.60 -0.67 10.09
CA PHE A 75 7.53 0.31 10.01
C PHE A 75 6.81 0.38 11.35
N GLN A 76 6.49 1.60 11.75
CA GLN A 76 5.82 1.92 13.00
C GLN A 76 4.66 2.86 12.72
N ARG A 77 3.51 2.61 13.33
CA ARG A 77 2.39 3.54 13.30
C ARG A 77 2.70 4.81 14.07
N ILE A 78 2.38 5.95 13.46
CA ILE A 78 2.36 7.24 14.14
C ILE A 78 0.92 7.42 14.63
N THR A 79 0.73 7.39 15.95
CA THR A 79 -0.56 7.59 16.63
C THR A 79 -0.39 8.66 17.67
#